data_AF-A0A914GDN7-F1
#
_entry.id   AF-A0A914GDN7-F1
#
_cell.length_a   1.000
_cell.length_b   1.000
_cell.length_c   1.000
_cell.angle_alpha   90.00
_cell.angle_beta   90.00
_cell.angle_gamma   90.00
#
_symmetry.space_group_name_H-M   'P 1'
#
loop_
_entity.id
_entity.type
_entity.pdbx_description
1 polymer ?
#
loop_
_entity_poly.entity_id
_entity_poly.type
_entity_poly.pdbx_seq_one_letter_code
_entity_poly.pdbx_strand_id
1 'polypeptide(L)'
;IASFHSIFVTGLDRAFHIQCFFTEAVKAVESALDVRKLTTQIIQREFSLPQCNYQLREGFNGPPIRFASVGAPVTHVWQCDELVGLVYGILIHSCYVDDAHGNRFALIDDRGCAIDRFLLKDLSYGPEAISAHVDSH
;
A
#
# COMPACT_ATOMS: atom_id res chain seq x y z
N ILE A 1 57.02 34.91 -39.32
CA ILE A 1 58.38 34.95 -39.92
C ILE A 1 59.15 33.81 -39.28
N ALA A 2 59.66 32.87 -40.08
CA ALA A 2 60.54 31.81 -39.61
C ALA A 2 61.99 32.27 -39.88
N SER A 3 62.71 32.59 -38.81
CA SER A 3 64.13 32.96 -38.84
C SER A 3 64.97 31.76 -38.44
N PHE A 4 66.00 31.42 -39.23
CA PHE A 4 66.90 30.30 -38.93
C PHE A 4 68.18 30.73 -38.21
N HIS A 5 68.34 32.02 -37.93
CA HIS A 5 69.36 32.56 -37.04
C HIS A 5 68.70 33.27 -35.84
N SER A 6 69.25 33.08 -34.64
CA SER A 6 68.59 33.47 -33.39
C SER A 6 68.59 34.97 -33.08
N ILE A 7 69.39 35.77 -33.80
CA ILE A 7 69.66 37.18 -33.43
C ILE A 7 69.46 38.19 -34.57
N PHE A 8 69.52 37.76 -35.84
CA PHE A 8 69.39 38.70 -36.98
C PHE A 8 68.72 38.02 -38.17
N VAL A 9 68.00 38.82 -38.96
CA VAL A 9 67.31 38.36 -40.16
C VAL A 9 68.29 38.27 -41.31
N THR A 10 68.35 37.12 -41.96
CA THR A 10 69.23 36.82 -43.10
C THR A 10 68.43 36.70 -44.39
N GLY A 11 69.11 36.77 -45.54
CA GLY A 11 68.47 36.66 -46.86
C GLY A 11 67.76 35.32 -47.13
N LEU A 12 67.89 34.33 -46.24
CA LEU A 12 67.22 33.03 -46.33
C LEU A 12 65.91 32.96 -45.52
N ASP A 13 65.61 33.97 -44.71
CA ASP A 13 64.42 33.95 -43.84
C ASP A 13 63.13 34.14 -44.62
N ARG A 14 62.07 33.44 -44.20
CA ARG A 14 60.78 33.44 -44.89
C ARG A 14 59.66 33.91 -43.97
N ALA A 15 58.85 34.84 -44.45
CA ALA A 15 57.67 35.31 -43.76
C ALA A 15 56.42 34.56 -44.29
N PHE A 16 55.64 33.97 -43.37
CA PHE A 16 54.36 33.36 -43.69
C PHE A 16 53.25 34.11 -42.97
N HIS A 17 52.17 34.41 -43.68
CA HIS A 17 50.91 34.90 -43.13
C HIS A 17 49.92 33.74 -43.21
N ILE A 18 49.59 33.14 -42.08
CA ILE A 18 48.64 32.03 -42.00
C ILE A 18 47.30 32.59 -41.53
N GLN A 19 46.26 32.43 -42.35
CA GLN A 19 44.88 32.68 -41.95
C GLN A 19 44.18 31.34 -41.81
N CYS A 20 43.81 30.98 -40.58
CA CYS A 20 42.99 29.81 -40.31
C CYS A 20 41.52 30.24 -40.31
N PHE A 21 40.76 29.77 -41.30
CA PHE A 21 39.31 29.92 -41.30
C PHE A 21 38.70 28.66 -40.70
N PHE A 22 38.09 28.80 -39.53
CA PHE A 22 37.27 27.75 -38.95
C PHE A 22 35.85 27.91 -39.51
N THR A 23 35.42 26.98 -40.36
CA THR A 23 34.01 26.88 -40.74
C THR A 23 33.26 26.27 -39.56
N GLU A 24 32.51 27.09 -38.84
CA GLU A 24 31.58 26.61 -37.83
C GLU A 24 30.42 25.92 -38.57
N ALA A 25 30.58 24.63 -38.83
CA ALA A 25 29.46 23.81 -39.26
C ALA A 25 28.51 23.71 -38.06
N VAL A 26 27.42 24.47 -38.10
CA VAL A 26 26.29 24.26 -37.20
C VAL A 26 25.76 22.85 -37.47
N LYS A 27 26.32 21.86 -36.77
CA LYS A 27 25.73 20.53 -36.69
C LYS A 27 24.63 20.64 -35.65
N ALA A 28 23.38 20.62 -36.10
CA ALA A 28 22.27 20.31 -35.21
C ALA A 28 22.58 18.94 -34.58
N VAL A 29 22.90 18.93 -33.29
CA VAL A 29 22.97 17.69 -32.52
C VAL A 29 21.52 17.27 -32.29
N GLU A 30 20.98 16.51 -33.24
CA GLU A 30 19.69 15.85 -33.03
C GLU A 30 19.93 14.69 -32.07
N SER A 31 19.54 14.88 -30.80
CA SER A 31 19.42 13.75 -29.89
C SER A 31 18.19 12.95 -30.31
N ALA A 32 18.42 11.72 -30.81
CA ALA A 32 17.37 10.74 -30.99
C ALA A 32 16.92 10.23 -29.61
N LEU A 33 16.18 11.05 -28.87
CA LEU A 33 15.52 10.64 -27.64
C LEU A 33 14.17 10.01 -28.03
N ASP A 34 14.14 8.70 -28.27
CA ASP A 34 12.89 7.95 -28.40
C ASP A 34 12.24 7.83 -27.02
N VAL A 35 11.36 8.78 -26.69
CA VAL A 35 10.54 8.73 -25.49
C VAL A 35 9.40 7.74 -25.76
N ARG A 36 9.68 6.45 -25.57
CA ARG A 36 8.62 5.45 -25.49
C ARG A 36 7.72 5.82 -24.32
N LYS A 37 6.48 6.23 -24.62
CA LYS A 37 5.43 6.33 -23.61
C LYS A 37 5.28 4.93 -23.00
N LEU A 38 5.53 4.80 -21.70
CA LEU A 38 5.11 3.61 -20.97
C LEU A 38 3.59 3.52 -21.15
N THR A 39 3.11 2.57 -21.95
CA THR A 39 1.71 2.18 -21.91
C THR A 39 1.46 1.59 -20.54
N THR A 40 0.86 2.38 -19.65
CA THR A 40 0.29 1.89 -18.41
C THR A 40 -0.83 0.93 -18.78
N GLN A 41 -0.59 -0.38 -18.67
CA GLN A 41 -1.68 -1.35 -18.64
C GLN A 41 -2.40 -1.17 -17.32
N ILE A 42 -3.67 -0.80 -17.39
CA ILE A 42 -4.56 -0.89 -16.25
C ILE A 42 -4.85 -2.38 -16.05
N ILE A 43 -4.17 -3.02 -15.10
CA ILE A 43 -4.56 -4.36 -14.64
C ILE A 43 -5.80 -4.17 -13.76
N GLN A 44 -6.97 -4.12 -14.37
CA GLN A 44 -8.24 -4.22 -13.64
C GLN A 44 -8.41 -5.69 -13.21
N ARG A 45 -7.88 -6.04 -12.04
CA ARG A 45 -8.39 -7.20 -11.30
C ARG A 45 -9.59 -6.73 -10.50
N GLU A 46 -10.78 -7.18 -10.87
CA GLU A 46 -11.94 -7.07 -9.99
C GLU A 46 -11.73 -8.02 -8.82
N PHE A 47 -11.65 -7.46 -7.61
CA PHE A 47 -11.68 -8.22 -6.38
C PHE A 47 -13.09 -8.14 -5.82
N SER A 48 -13.75 -9.28 -5.67
CA SER A 48 -15.05 -9.36 -5.01
C SER A 48 -14.86 -9.18 -3.50
N LEU A 49 -15.80 -8.51 -2.85
CA LEU A 49 -15.85 -8.46 -1.39
C LEU A 49 -15.99 -9.89 -0.82
N PRO A 50 -15.23 -10.25 0.23
CA PRO A 50 -15.37 -11.57 0.85
C PRO A 50 -16.73 -11.75 1.50
N GLN A 51 -17.18 -13.00 1.58
CA GLN A 51 -18.25 -13.33 2.51
C GLN A 51 -17.68 -13.45 3.92
N CYS A 52 -18.42 -12.92 4.88
CA CYS A 52 -18.03 -12.91 6.30
C CYS A 52 -19.13 -13.55 7.14
N ASN A 53 -18.71 -14.31 8.13
CA ASN A 53 -19.52 -15.12 9.02
C ASN A 53 -19.25 -14.70 10.46
N TYR A 54 -20.33 -14.61 11.26
CA TYR A 54 -20.27 -14.38 12.70
C TYR A 54 -20.88 -15.56 13.47
N GLN A 55 -20.18 -16.05 14.49
CA GLN A 55 -20.61 -17.16 15.36
C GLN A 55 -20.25 -16.91 16.82
N LEU A 56 -21.06 -17.48 17.71
CA LEU A 56 -20.73 -17.67 19.12
C LEU A 56 -20.12 -19.05 19.33
N ARG A 57 -19.07 -19.15 20.14
CA ARG A 57 -18.36 -20.42 20.43
C ARG A 57 -18.03 -20.56 21.92
N GLU A 58 -17.87 -21.80 22.37
CA GLU A 58 -17.28 -22.13 23.67
C GLU A 58 -15.75 -21.96 23.64
N GLY A 59 -15.28 -20.72 23.74
CA GLY A 59 -13.87 -20.40 23.49
C GLY A 59 -13.56 -20.28 21.99
N PHE A 60 -12.46 -19.60 21.66
CA PHE A 60 -12.07 -19.30 20.28
C PHE A 60 -12.08 -20.52 19.34
N ASN A 61 -11.64 -21.69 19.81
CA ASN A 61 -11.56 -22.94 19.04
C ASN A 61 -12.64 -23.98 19.39
N GLY A 62 -13.59 -23.68 20.27
CA GLY A 62 -14.60 -24.64 20.72
C GLY A 62 -15.76 -24.85 19.75
N PRO A 63 -16.75 -25.69 20.06
CA PRO A 63 -17.93 -25.84 19.23
C PRO A 63 -18.74 -24.52 19.15
N PRO A 64 -19.45 -24.27 18.03
CA PRO A 64 -20.39 -23.17 17.95
C PRO A 64 -21.58 -23.42 18.87
N ILE A 65 -22.06 -22.36 19.51
CA ILE A 65 -23.19 -22.41 20.44
C ILE A 65 -24.32 -21.49 19.99
N ARG A 66 -25.52 -21.83 20.42
CA ARG A 66 -26.74 -21.05 20.15
C ARG A 66 -27.39 -20.52 21.43
N PHE A 67 -27.07 -21.13 22.56
CA PHE A 67 -27.63 -20.82 23.87
C PHE A 67 -26.51 -20.84 24.90
N ALA A 68 -26.56 -19.91 25.84
CA ALA A 68 -25.65 -19.84 26.97
C ALA A 68 -26.42 -19.37 28.20
N SER A 69 -25.99 -19.82 29.37
CA SER A 69 -26.51 -19.32 30.64
C SER A 69 -25.91 -17.95 30.95
N VAL A 70 -26.63 -17.12 31.71
CA VAL A 70 -26.10 -15.82 32.17
C VAL A 70 -24.83 -16.04 33.00
N GLY A 71 -23.77 -15.30 32.68
CA GLY A 71 -22.44 -15.42 33.29
C GLY A 71 -21.59 -16.58 32.75
N ALA A 72 -22.09 -17.35 31.77
CA ALA A 72 -21.27 -18.32 31.06
C ALA A 72 -20.34 -17.57 30.09
N PRO A 73 -19.02 -17.87 30.08
CA PRO A 73 -18.10 -17.26 29.15
C PRO A 73 -18.43 -17.70 27.72
N VAL A 74 -18.55 -16.74 26.79
CA VAL A 74 -18.75 -17.03 25.37
C VAL A 74 -17.80 -16.20 24.52
N THR A 75 -17.32 -16.78 23.43
CA THR A 75 -16.42 -16.11 22.49
C THR A 75 -17.19 -15.77 21.22
N HIS A 76 -17.16 -14.50 20.86
CA HIS A 76 -17.62 -14.00 19.57
C HIS A 76 -16.51 -14.20 18.54
N VAL A 77 -16.82 -14.77 17.37
CA VAL A 77 -15.85 -15.04 16.31
C VAL A 77 -16.41 -14.54 14.97
N TRP A 78 -15.63 -13.70 14.29
CA TRP A 78 -15.85 -13.27 12.93
C TRP A 78 -14.78 -13.86 12.02
N GLN A 79 -15.19 -14.41 10.88
CA GLN A 79 -14.31 -15.01 9.90
C GLN A 79 -14.78 -14.67 8.49
N CYS A 80 -13.87 -14.19 7.65
CA CYS A 80 -14.11 -13.98 6.23
C CYS A 80 -13.32 -14.98 5.38
N ASP A 81 -13.68 -15.11 4.10
CA ASP A 81 -13.04 -16.02 3.16
C ASP A 81 -11.53 -15.73 2.99
N GLU A 82 -10.70 -16.78 3.06
CA GLU A 82 -9.23 -16.67 2.99
C GLU A 82 -8.72 -16.18 1.63
N LEU A 83 -9.49 -16.38 0.56
CA LEU A 83 -9.11 -16.07 -0.83
C LEU A 83 -8.79 -14.58 -1.06
N VAL A 84 -9.09 -13.70 -0.11
CA VAL A 84 -8.89 -12.26 -0.25
C VAL A 84 -8.03 -11.61 0.84
N GLY A 85 -7.44 -12.37 1.76
CA GLY A 85 -6.61 -11.83 2.85
C GLY A 85 -5.37 -11.06 2.38
N LEU A 86 -4.99 -11.19 1.10
CA LEU A 86 -3.94 -10.41 0.46
C LEU A 86 -4.37 -8.98 0.05
N VAL A 87 -5.68 -8.73 -0.02
CA VAL A 87 -6.27 -7.49 -0.57
C VAL A 87 -7.16 -6.77 0.44
N TYR A 88 -7.90 -7.53 1.24
CA TYR A 88 -8.84 -7.00 2.21
C TYR A 88 -8.47 -7.42 3.63
N GLY A 89 -8.76 -6.52 4.58
CA GLY A 89 -8.82 -6.80 6.01
C GLY A 89 -10.21 -6.47 6.54
N ILE A 90 -10.50 -6.96 7.74
CA ILE A 90 -11.79 -6.81 8.40
C ILE A 90 -11.65 -5.84 9.57
N LEU A 91 -12.68 -5.01 9.76
CA LEU A 91 -12.83 -4.16 10.92
C LEU A 91 -14.24 -4.36 11.46
N ILE A 92 -14.35 -4.85 12.69
CA ILE A 92 -15.64 -4.99 13.36
C ILE A 92 -15.95 -3.68 14.07
N HIS A 93 -17.05 -3.04 13.68
CA HIS A 93 -17.50 -1.79 14.25
C HIS A 93 -19.03 -1.77 14.36
N SER A 94 -19.58 -0.87 15.17
CA SER A 94 -21.02 -0.63 15.28
C SER A 94 -21.81 -1.92 15.55
N CYS A 95 -21.41 -2.66 16.59
CA CYS A 95 -22.09 -3.89 17.00
C CYS A 95 -23.06 -3.64 18.15
N TYR A 96 -24.20 -4.31 18.11
CA TYR A 96 -25.29 -4.06 19.04
C TYR A 96 -26.03 -5.35 19.38
N VAL A 97 -26.55 -5.41 20.61
CA VAL A 97 -27.53 -6.40 21.04
C VAL A 97 -28.91 -5.78 20.90
N ASP A 98 -29.85 -6.54 20.35
CA ASP A 98 -31.24 -6.15 20.16
C ASP A 98 -32.14 -7.17 20.87
N ASP A 99 -33.10 -6.69 21.64
CA ASP A 99 -34.06 -7.52 22.37
C ASP A 99 -35.28 -7.94 21.55
N ALA A 100 -35.29 -7.63 20.24
CA ALA A 100 -36.38 -7.77 19.29
C ALA A 100 -37.65 -6.96 19.61
N HIS A 101 -37.61 -6.12 20.65
CA HIS A 101 -38.69 -5.21 21.04
C HIS A 101 -38.33 -3.74 20.77
N GLY A 102 -37.21 -3.52 20.08
CA GLY A 102 -36.73 -2.19 19.69
C GLY A 102 -35.75 -1.57 20.69
N ASN A 103 -35.40 -2.25 21.79
CA ASN A 103 -34.31 -1.81 22.65
C ASN A 103 -32.99 -2.34 22.10
N ARG A 104 -32.06 -1.42 21.86
CA ARG A 104 -30.75 -1.72 21.28
C ARG A 104 -29.65 -1.19 22.18
N PHE A 105 -28.67 -2.05 22.49
CA PHE A 105 -27.51 -1.70 23.31
C PHE A 105 -26.23 -1.87 22.49
N ALA A 106 -25.41 -0.81 22.44
CA ALA A 106 -24.15 -0.83 21.72
C ALA A 106 -23.08 -1.60 22.52
N LEU A 107 -22.41 -2.55 21.86
CA LEU A 107 -21.26 -3.28 22.42
C LEU A 107 -19.93 -2.75 21.86
N ILE A 108 -19.92 -2.36 20.57
CA ILE A 108 -18.75 -1.87 19.86
C ILE A 108 -19.10 -0.55 19.17
N ASP A 109 -18.28 0.48 19.36
CA ASP A 109 -18.48 1.81 18.75
C ASP A 109 -18.18 1.80 17.23
N ASP A 110 -18.39 2.95 16.60
CA ASP A 110 -18.13 3.20 15.18
C ASP A 110 -16.63 3.15 14.80
N ARG A 111 -15.73 3.13 15.79
CA ARG A 111 -14.28 3.00 15.62
C ARG A 111 -13.77 1.60 15.91
N GLY A 112 -14.65 0.66 16.27
CA GLY A 112 -14.28 -0.72 16.57
C GLY A 112 -13.77 -0.95 17.99
N CYS A 113 -14.07 -0.04 18.92
CA CYS A 113 -13.70 -0.16 20.33
C CYS A 113 -14.87 -0.69 21.17
N ALA A 114 -14.58 -1.55 22.14
CA ALA A 114 -15.59 -2.01 23.10
C ALA A 114 -16.10 -0.83 23.95
N ILE A 115 -17.42 -0.70 24.06
CA ILE A 115 -18.08 0.36 24.84
C ILE A 115 -17.89 0.10 26.34
N ASP A 116 -18.07 -1.16 26.76
CA ASP A 116 -17.92 -1.60 28.14
C ASP A 116 -16.99 -2.81 28.22
N ARG A 117 -15.79 -2.58 28.76
CA ARG A 117 -14.73 -3.56 28.90
C ARG A 117 -14.99 -4.63 29.96
N PHE A 118 -15.99 -4.42 30.83
CA PHE A 118 -16.41 -5.45 31.78
C PHE A 118 -17.26 -6.52 31.12
N LEU A 119 -18.10 -6.14 30.15
CA LEU A 119 -18.97 -7.06 29.42
C LEU A 119 -18.26 -7.69 28.21
N LEU A 120 -17.47 -6.91 27.49
CA LEU A 120 -16.78 -7.33 26.27
C LEU A 120 -15.35 -6.79 26.28
N LYS A 121 -14.35 -7.68 26.20
CA LYS A 121 -12.95 -7.24 26.12
C LYS A 121 -12.66 -6.50 24.80
N ASP A 122 -11.43 -6.02 24.63
CA ASP A 122 -11.00 -5.49 23.34
C ASP A 122 -10.88 -6.62 22.30
N LEU A 123 -11.21 -6.32 21.05
CA LEU A 123 -11.20 -7.30 19.96
C LEU A 123 -9.78 -7.69 19.57
N SER A 124 -9.58 -8.98 19.33
CA SER A 124 -8.31 -9.55 18.87
C SER A 124 -8.44 -9.97 17.41
N TYR A 125 -7.58 -9.40 16.55
CA TYR A 125 -7.56 -9.68 15.12
C TYR A 125 -6.51 -10.75 14.78
N GLY A 126 -6.83 -11.64 13.85
CA GLY A 126 -5.93 -12.67 13.36
C GLY A 126 -4.77 -12.10 12.52
N PRO A 127 -3.72 -12.89 12.26
CA PRO A 127 -2.50 -12.43 11.58
C PRO A 127 -2.74 -11.94 10.15
N GLU A 128 -3.72 -12.50 9.45
CA GLU A 128 -4.11 -12.10 8.10
C GLU A 128 -5.20 -11.03 8.08
N ALA A 129 -5.60 -10.50 9.25
CA ALA A 129 -6.67 -9.51 9.41
C ALA A 129 -8.00 -9.88 8.73
N ILE A 130 -8.25 -11.16 8.44
CA ILE A 130 -9.52 -11.70 7.90
C ILE A 130 -10.39 -12.36 8.97
N SER A 131 -9.92 -12.36 10.21
CA SER A 131 -10.61 -12.93 11.36
C SER A 131 -10.46 -12.06 12.58
N ALA A 132 -11.46 -12.07 13.44
CA ALA A 132 -11.49 -11.35 14.70
C ALA A 132 -12.23 -12.17 15.75
N HIS A 133 -11.84 -12.01 17.02
CA HIS A 133 -12.54 -12.64 18.13
C HIS A 133 -12.50 -11.79 19.39
N VAL A 134 -13.46 -12.03 20.27
CA VAL A 134 -13.50 -11.41 21.59
C VAL A 134 -14.28 -12.27 22.57
N ASP A 135 -13.79 -12.34 23.80
CA ASP A 135 -14.48 -13.01 24.90
C ASP A 135 -15.43 -12.04 25.61
N SER A 136 -16.62 -12.55 25.95
CA SER A 136 -17.60 -11.90 26.81
C SER A 136 -17.86 -12.75 28.06
N HIS A 137 -18.21 -12.06 29.16
CA HIS A 137 -18.40 -12.64 30.49
C HIS A 137 -19.69 -12.15 31.13
#